data_AF-A0A0Q0XWI6-F1
#
_entry.id   AF-A0A0Q0XWI6-F1
#
_cell.length_a   1.000
_cell.length_b   1.000
_cell.length_c   1.000
_cell.angle_alpha   90.00
_cell.angle_beta   90.00
_cell.angle_gamma   90.00
#
_symmetry.space_group_name_H-M   'P 1'
#
loop_
_entity.id
_entity.type
_entity.pdbx_description
1 polymer ?
#
loop_
_entity_poly.entity_id
_entity_poly.type
_entity_poly.pdbx_seq_one_letter_code
_entity_poly.pdbx_strand_id
1 'polypeptide(L)'
;MPQIVVDLREAIPENVAISWKLPGASPNLVDIEVDRDDDCFLSIWYLTKPGSARMLLEGYTIDDVRPEHVIKFVRMFAEDTFSVKLEKSWLGRRFTIYFIIDETTYAASRRARDPAPWESRHLDAD
;
A
#
# COMPACT_ATOMS: atom_id res chain seq x y z
N MET A 1 19.07 4.80 10.36
CA MET A 1 17.86 4.17 9.79
C MET A 1 16.65 4.77 10.51
N PRO A 2 15.64 5.29 9.78
CA PRO A 2 14.43 5.85 10.39
C PRO A 2 13.69 4.79 11.24
N GLN A 3 13.08 5.21 12.35
CA GLN A 3 12.38 4.30 13.27
C GLN A 3 11.27 3.50 12.56
N ILE A 4 10.48 4.15 11.71
CA ILE A 4 9.42 3.50 10.94
C ILE A 4 9.92 2.29 10.12
N VAL A 5 11.17 2.32 9.62
CA VAL A 5 11.73 1.21 8.86
C VAL A 5 12.09 0.03 9.78
N VAL A 6 12.55 0.32 11.00
CA VAL A 6 12.80 -0.70 12.04
C VAL A 6 11.48 -1.38 12.39
N ASP A 7 10.46 -0.57 12.71
CA ASP A 7 9.15 -1.06 13.12
C ASP A 7 8.51 -1.92 12.02
N LEU A 8 8.66 -1.52 10.75
CA LEU A 8 8.18 -2.32 9.61
C LEU A 8 8.89 -3.67 9.51
N ARG A 9 10.21 -3.73 9.67
CA ARG A 9 10.97 -4.99 9.63
C ARG A 9 10.59 -5.95 10.74
N GLU A 10 10.17 -5.45 11.89
CA GLU A 10 9.72 -6.27 13.01
C GLU A 10 8.26 -6.72 12.85
N ALA A 11 7.44 -5.96 12.11
CA ALA A 11 6.00 -6.17 12.01
C ALA A 11 5.56 -7.01 10.80
N ILE A 12 6.39 -7.18 9.78
CA ILE A 12 6.02 -7.89 8.54
C ILE A 12 6.77 -9.22 8.37
N PRO A 13 6.23 -10.16 7.57
CA PRO A 13 6.88 -11.45 7.30
C PRO A 13 8.30 -11.34 6.73
N GLU A 14 9.19 -12.25 7.12
CA GLU A 14 10.61 -12.23 6.71
C GLU A 14 10.82 -12.46 5.20
N ASN A 15 9.85 -13.03 4.48
CA ASN A 15 9.90 -13.22 3.03
C ASN A 15 9.62 -11.94 2.23
N VAL A 16 9.26 -10.84 2.89
CA VAL A 16 8.98 -9.55 2.24
C VAL A 16 10.21 -8.65 2.33
N ALA A 17 10.69 -8.19 1.18
CA ALA A 17 11.86 -7.31 1.14
C ALA A 17 11.45 -5.87 1.44
N ILE A 18 12.23 -5.18 2.28
CA ILE A 18 12.07 -3.75 2.57
C ILE A 18 13.32 -2.98 2.15
N SER A 19 13.13 -2.09 1.19
CA SER A 19 14.10 -1.11 0.70
C SER A 19 13.71 0.29 1.19
N TRP A 20 14.68 1.19 1.40
CA TRP A 20 14.39 2.57 1.79
C TRP A 20 15.52 3.54 1.43
N LYS A 21 15.17 4.82 1.29
CA LYS A 21 16.11 5.94 1.10
C LYS A 21 15.59 7.23 1.71
N LEU A 22 16.51 8.16 1.99
CA LEU A 22 16.20 9.53 2.38
C LEU A 22 16.40 10.44 1.16
N PRO A 23 15.34 10.99 0.57
CA PRO A 23 15.48 11.91 -0.55
C PRO A 23 16.23 13.17 -0.10
N GLY A 24 17.33 13.52 -0.78
CA GLY A 24 18.16 14.67 -0.40
C GLY A 24 17.43 16.02 -0.38
N ALA A 25 16.28 16.11 -1.06
CA ALA A 25 15.47 17.33 -1.15
C ALA A 25 14.50 17.54 0.04
N SER A 26 14.25 16.53 0.89
CA SER A 26 13.33 16.66 2.02
C SER A 26 13.81 15.84 3.23
N PRO A 27 14.29 16.49 4.31
CA PRO A 27 14.83 15.78 5.47
C PRO A 27 13.76 15.03 6.26
N ASN A 28 12.49 15.35 6.04
CA ASN A 28 11.37 14.71 6.74
C ASN A 28 10.74 13.57 5.94
N LEU A 29 11.14 13.37 4.68
CA LEU A 29 10.60 12.34 3.81
C LEU A 29 11.46 11.08 3.90
N VAL A 30 10.80 9.94 4.04
CA VAL A 30 11.40 8.62 3.88
C VAL A 30 10.66 7.93 2.74
N ASP A 31 11.39 7.56 1.71
CA ASP A 31 10.87 6.70 0.65
C ASP A 31 11.13 5.25 1.07
N ILE A 32 10.08 4.45 1.14
CA ILE A 32 10.13 3.04 1.51
C ILE A 32 9.51 2.23 0.37
N GLU A 33 10.14 1.12 0.03
CA GLU A 33 9.64 0.14 -0.94
C GLU A 33 9.49 -1.19 -0.21
N VAL A 34 8.35 -1.84 -0.43
CA VAL A 34 8.00 -3.12 0.17
C VAL A 34 7.64 -4.07 -0.97
N ASP A 35 8.45 -5.09 -1.17
CA ASP A 35 8.34 -6.02 -2.30
C ASP A 35 7.95 -7.41 -1.79
N ARG A 36 6.85 -7.93 -2.34
CA ARG A 36 6.38 -9.30 -2.12
C ARG A 36 7.06 -10.27 -3.07
N ASP A 37 6.95 -11.56 -2.76
CA ASP A 37 7.51 -12.66 -3.55
C ASP A 37 6.78 -12.93 -4.87
N ASP A 38 5.63 -12.31 -5.08
CA ASP A 38 4.82 -12.38 -6.30
C ASP A 38 4.99 -11.15 -7.20
N ASP A 39 6.12 -10.46 -7.08
CA ASP A 39 6.50 -9.25 -7.82
C ASP A 39 5.55 -8.05 -7.60
N CYS A 40 4.65 -8.12 -6.61
CA CYS A 40 3.80 -7.01 -6.22
C CYS A 40 4.56 -6.06 -5.28
N PHE A 41 4.62 -4.78 -5.65
CA PHE A 41 5.38 -3.77 -4.90
C PHE A 41 4.48 -2.66 -4.35
N LEU A 42 4.80 -2.21 -3.14
CA LEU A 42 4.19 -1.04 -2.50
C LEU A 42 5.27 0.03 -2.27
N SER A 43 5.08 1.20 -2.89
CA SER A 43 5.91 2.37 -2.64
C SER A 43 5.22 3.29 -1.63
N ILE A 44 5.98 3.76 -0.64
CA ILE A 44 5.48 4.55 0.49
C ILE A 44 6.31 5.82 0.57
N TRP A 45 5.63 6.96 0.53
CA TRP A 45 6.24 8.26 0.82
C TRP A 45 5.80 8.69 2.21
N TYR A 46 6.68 8.52 3.19
CA TYR A 46 6.37 8.78 4.59
C TYR A 46 6.96 10.11 5.06
N LEU A 47 6.09 11.06 5.39
CA LEU A 47 6.47 12.33 6.01
C LEU A 47 6.53 12.16 7.52
N THR A 48 7.73 12.08 8.08
CA THR A 48 7.98 11.99 9.53
C THR A 48 7.47 13.21 10.31
N LYS A 49 7.35 14.37 9.65
CA LYS A 49 6.76 15.61 10.16
C LYS A 49 6.09 16.35 8.99
N PRO A 50 4.79 16.70 9.04
CA PRO A 50 3.88 16.66 10.20
C PRO A 50 3.31 15.27 10.56
N GLY A 51 3.59 14.23 9.78
CA GLY A 51 3.05 12.89 10.02
C GLY A 51 1.94 12.56 9.02
N SER A 52 2.31 12.01 7.86
CA SER A 52 1.37 11.39 6.93
C SER A 52 2.13 10.48 5.96
N ALA A 53 1.42 9.56 5.31
CA ALA A 53 2.00 8.73 4.26
C ALA A 53 1.13 8.75 3.01
N ARG A 54 1.79 8.70 1.86
CA ARG A 54 1.17 8.31 0.59
C ARG A 54 1.59 6.89 0.26
N MET A 55 0.61 6.06 -0.07
CA MET A 55 0.81 4.68 -0.49
C MET A 55 0.53 4.57 -1.98
N LEU A 56 1.46 3.97 -2.73
CA LEU A 56 1.34 3.73 -4.16
C LEU A 56 1.50 2.23 -4.43
N LEU A 57 0.42 1.62 -4.93
CA LEU A 57 0.36 0.22 -5.31
C LEU A 57 -0.09 0.17 -6.76
N GLU A 58 0.79 -0.15 -7.71
CA GLU A 58 0.48 -0.39 -9.14
C GLU A 58 -0.75 0.37 -9.74
N GLY A 59 -0.68 1.71 -9.76
CA GLY A 59 -1.73 2.56 -10.33
C GLY A 59 -2.88 2.91 -9.39
N TYR A 60 -2.84 2.44 -8.13
CA TYR A 60 -3.61 2.92 -7.01
C TYR A 60 -2.77 3.89 -6.18
N THR A 61 -3.35 5.06 -5.88
CA THR A 61 -2.77 6.05 -4.98
C THR A 61 -3.72 6.24 -3.81
N ILE A 62 -3.24 6.00 -2.60
CA ILE A 62 -3.95 6.27 -1.35
C ILE A 62 -3.17 7.37 -0.64
N ASP A 63 -3.78 8.55 -0.61
CA ASP A 63 -3.25 9.74 0.04
C ASP A 63 -3.62 9.80 1.52
N ASP A 64 -2.87 10.60 2.28
CA ASP A 64 -3.18 10.96 3.67
C ASP A 64 -3.40 9.77 4.62
N VAL A 65 -2.62 8.70 4.45
CA VAL A 65 -2.59 7.60 5.42
C VAL A 65 -1.99 8.11 6.73
N ARG A 66 -2.71 7.86 7.82
CA ARG A 66 -2.31 8.35 9.15
C ARG A 66 -1.06 7.61 9.61
N PRO A 67 -0.09 8.29 10.26
CA PRO A 67 1.14 7.65 10.74
C PRO A 67 0.91 6.37 11.54
N GLU A 68 -0.06 6.38 12.44
CA GLU A 68 -0.42 5.24 13.29
C GLU A 68 -1.01 4.04 12.51
N HIS A 69 -1.49 4.27 11.28
CA HIS A 69 -2.04 3.22 10.42
C HIS A 69 -1.00 2.66 9.43
N VAL A 70 0.14 3.33 9.23
CA VAL A 70 1.16 2.92 8.24
C VAL A 70 1.61 1.48 8.44
N ILE A 71 1.96 1.09 9.66
CA ILE A 71 2.45 -0.27 9.94
C ILE A 71 1.36 -1.31 9.65
N LYS A 72 0.12 -1.07 10.10
CA LYS A 72 -1.01 -1.98 9.84
C LYS A 72 -1.33 -2.08 8.36
N PHE A 73 -1.24 -0.97 7.64
CA PHE A 73 -1.43 -0.92 6.18
C PHE A 73 -0.41 -1.80 5.47
N VAL A 74 0.88 -1.62 5.77
CA VAL A 74 1.95 -2.39 5.14
C VAL A 74 1.84 -3.87 5.49
N ARG A 75 1.48 -4.18 6.74
CA ARG A 75 1.22 -5.57 7.16
C ARG A 75 0.08 -6.20 6.37
N MET A 76 -1.05 -5.51 6.21
CA MET A 76 -2.15 -6.01 5.38
C MET A 76 -1.75 -6.25 3.93
N PHE A 77 -0.94 -5.34 3.36
CA PHE A 77 -0.38 -5.51 2.02
C PHE A 77 0.52 -6.74 1.93
N ALA A 78 1.47 -6.88 2.86
CA ALA A 78 2.45 -7.96 2.92
C ALA A 78 1.78 -9.33 3.11
N GLU A 79 0.72 -9.40 3.91
CA GLU A 79 -0.05 -10.62 4.17
C GLU A 79 -1.17 -10.86 3.14
N ASP A 80 -1.33 -9.99 2.14
CA ASP A 80 -2.39 -10.04 1.12
C ASP A 80 -3.84 -10.05 1.68
N THR A 81 -4.07 -9.40 2.82
CA THR A 81 -5.37 -9.44 3.54
C THR A 81 -6.31 -8.28 3.23
N PHE A 82 -5.93 -7.40 2.30
CA PHE A 82 -6.81 -6.36 1.78
C PHE A 82 -7.79 -6.94 0.76
N SER A 83 -8.77 -6.16 0.31
CA SER A 83 -9.76 -6.63 -0.68
C SER A 83 -9.70 -5.83 -1.96
N VAL A 84 -9.99 -6.49 -3.09
CA VAL A 84 -10.14 -5.86 -4.40
C VAL A 84 -11.55 -6.18 -4.92
N LYS A 85 -12.26 -5.17 -5.42
CA LYS A 85 -13.58 -5.35 -6.02
C LYS A 85 -13.61 -4.81 -7.45
N LEU A 86 -14.34 -5.51 -8.32
CA LEU A 86 -14.69 -5.02 -9.65
C LEU A 86 -16.02 -4.28 -9.60
N GLU A 87 -15.97 -2.96 -9.60
CA GLU A 87 -17.15 -2.10 -9.55
C GLU A 87 -17.59 -1.66 -10.95
N LYS A 88 -18.89 -1.71 -11.21
CA LYS A 88 -19.49 -1.17 -12.44
C LYS A 88 -19.94 0.27 -12.18
N SER A 89 -19.46 1.19 -13.00
CA SER A 89 -19.93 2.57 -13.05
C SER A 89 -20.46 2.91 -14.45
N TRP A 90 -21.19 4.01 -14.57
CA TRP A 90 -21.62 4.54 -15.87
C TRP A 90 -20.44 4.85 -16.83
N LEU A 91 -19.24 5.08 -16.28
CA LEU A 91 -17.99 5.34 -17.04
C LEU A 91 -17.19 4.07 -17.33
N GLY A 92 -17.77 2.89 -17.09
CA GLY A 92 -17.13 1.59 -17.28
C GLY A 92 -16.78 0.89 -15.97
N ARG A 93 -15.94 -0.14 -16.08
CA ARG A 93 -15.52 -0.97 -14.94
C ARG A 93 -14.28 -0.42 -14.26
N ARG A 94 -14.25 -0.48 -12.93
CA ARG A 94 -13.11 -0.06 -12.11
C ARG A 94 -12.74 -1.19 -11.16
N PHE A 95 -11.44 -1.35 -10.93
CA PHE A 95 -10.98 -2.11 -9.78
C PHE A 95 -10.83 -1.11 -8.63
N THR A 96 -11.31 -1.48 -7.45
CA THR A 96 -11.19 -0.69 -6.22
C THR A 96 -10.56 -1.57 -5.15
N ILE A 97 -9.45 -1.10 -4.58
CA ILE A 97 -8.81 -1.74 -3.43
C ILE A 97 -9.31 -1.11 -2.15
N TYR A 98 -9.41 -1.91 -1.09
CA TYR A 98 -9.82 -1.46 0.24
C TYR A 98 -8.89 -2.01 1.32
N PHE A 99 -8.39 -1.11 2.16
CA PHE A 99 -7.71 -1.42 3.41
C PHE A 99 -8.56 -0.90 4.56
N ILE A 100 -9.00 -1.80 5.45
CA ILE A 100 -9.83 -1.45 6.61
C ILE A 100 -8.96 -1.59 7.86
N ILE A 101 -8.62 -0.47 8.49
CA ILE A 101 -7.69 -0.39 9.63
C ILE A 101 -8.36 0.43 10.73
N ASP A 102 -8.59 -0.18 11.90
CA ASP A 102 -9.17 0.47 13.08
C ASP A 102 -10.39 1.36 12.72
N GLU A 103 -11.35 0.77 12.02
CA GLU A 103 -12.59 1.43 11.52
C GLU A 103 -12.40 2.47 10.41
N THR A 104 -11.16 2.79 10.02
CA THR A 104 -10.85 3.65 8.89
C THR A 104 -10.76 2.83 7.60
N THR A 105 -11.53 3.21 6.58
CA THR A 105 -11.43 2.62 5.24
C THR A 105 -10.58 3.50 4.34
N TYR A 106 -9.47 2.95 3.86
CA TYR A 106 -8.69 3.51 2.78
C TYR A 106 -9.09 2.81 1.48
N ALA A 107 -9.42 3.59 0.45
CA ALA A 107 -9.80 3.04 -0.84
C ALA A 107 -9.19 3.84 -1.99
N ALA A 108 -8.81 3.13 -3.03
CA ALA A 108 -8.37 3.72 -4.28
C ALA A 108 -8.89 2.89 -5.45
N SER A 109 -9.17 3.54 -6.58
CA SER A 109 -9.71 2.87 -7.75
C SER A 109 -8.96 3.21 -9.02
N ARG A 110 -8.75 2.23 -9.88
CA ARG A 110 -8.21 2.41 -11.24
C ARG A 110 -9.16 1.81 -12.30
N ARG A 111 -8.93 2.12 -13.57
CA ARG A 111 -9.72 1.54 -14.68
C ARG A 111 -9.42 0.04 -14.82
N ALA A 112 -10.44 -0.79 -15.01
CA ALA A 112 -10.29 -2.23 -15.15
C ALA A 112 -10.02 -2.66 -16.61
N ARG A 113 -8.86 -2.27 -17.16
CA ARG A 113 -8.44 -2.67 -18.52
C ARG A 113 -7.47 -3.84 -18.53
N ASP A 114 -6.52 -3.84 -17.60
CA ASP A 114 -5.44 -4.82 -17.52
C ASP A 114 -5.23 -5.17 -16.03
N PRO A 115 -5.83 -6.26 -15.51
CA PRO A 115 -5.58 -6.72 -14.15
C PRO A 115 -4.13 -7.20 -14.03
N ALA A 116 -3.44 -6.75 -12.99
CA ALA A 116 -2.20 -7.33 -12.54
C ALA A 116 -2.46 -8.77 -12.02
N PRO A 117 -1.47 -9.67 -12.10
CA PRO A 117 -1.64 -11.06 -11.65
C PRO A 117 -2.15 -11.19 -10.22
N TRP A 118 -1.68 -10.32 -9.30
CA TRP A 118 -2.10 -10.33 -7.91
C TRP A 118 -3.57 -9.93 -7.75
N GLU A 119 -4.07 -8.97 -8.55
CA GLU A 119 -5.48 -8.54 -8.47
C GLU A 119 -6.44 -9.65 -8.87
N SER A 120 -6.09 -10.45 -9.89
CA SER A 120 -6.93 -11.57 -10.33
C SER A 120 -7.24 -12.54 -9.19
N ARG A 121 -6.28 -12.81 -8.30
CA ARG A 121 -6.49 -13.69 -7.14
C ARG A 121 -7.54 -13.18 -6.16
N HIS A 122 -7.72 -11.85 -6.07
CA HIS A 122 -8.74 -11.22 -5.23
C HIS A 122 -10.12 -11.20 -5.90
N LEU A 123 -10.17 -11.25 -7.23
CA LEU A 123 -11.41 -11.18 -8.00
C LEU A 123 -12.10 -12.54 -8.17
N ASP A 124 -11.34 -13.63 -8.07
CA ASP A 124 -11.84 -15.01 -8.19
C ASP A 124 -12.42 -15.56 -6.85
N ALA A 125 -12.38 -14.76 -5.78
CA ALA A 125 -12.78 -15.16 -4.43
C ALA A 125 -14.27 -14.94 -4.09
N ASP A 126 -15.07 -14.45 -5.05
CA ASP A 126 -16.54 -14.24 -4.93
C ASP A 126 -17.35 -15.23 -5.82
#